data_AF-V7IJL6-F1
#
_entry.id   AF-V7IJL6-F1
#
_cell.length_a   1.000
_cell.length_b   1.000
_cell.length_c   1.000
_cell.angle_alpha   90.00
_cell.angle_beta   90.00
_cell.angle_gamma   90.00
#
_symmetry.space_group_name_H-M   'P 1'
#
loop_
_entity.id
_entity.type
_entity.pdbx_description
1 polymer ?
#
loop_
_entity_poly.entity_id
_entity_poly.type
_entity_poly.pdbx_seq_one_letter_code
_entity_poly.pdbx_strand_id
1 'polypeptide(L)'
;MVHALTDKTAKAKILYIQTVISGARMFVELVYDKRNVEGLEGASEIILAELTKRVHQIFPDAEVRVKPMQGNALNSDASKSDREKLNRMLEEMFEESDIWLVED
;
A
#
# COMPACT_ATOMS: atom_id res chain seq x y z
N MET A 1 -8.71 -36.17 -20.68
CA MET A 1 -7.77 -35.04 -20.55
C MET A 1 -7.44 -34.70 -19.08
N VAL A 2 -7.23 -35.70 -18.20
CA VAL A 2 -6.94 -35.46 -16.76
C VAL A 2 -5.60 -36.05 -16.30
N HIS A 3 -4.69 -36.35 -17.23
CA HIS A 3 -3.44 -37.07 -16.92
C HIS A 3 -2.17 -36.22 -17.07
N ALA A 4 -2.27 -34.90 -16.83
CA ALA A 4 -1.12 -33.98 -16.88
C ALA A 4 -0.79 -33.32 -15.52
N LEU A 5 -1.45 -33.72 -14.43
CA LEU A 5 -1.25 -33.12 -13.09
C LEU A 5 -0.33 -33.95 -12.16
N THR A 6 0.30 -35.02 -12.65
CA THR A 6 1.17 -35.90 -11.86
C THR A 6 2.67 -35.64 -12.03
N ASP A 7 3.07 -34.68 -12.85
CA ASP A 7 4.49 -34.32 -13.01
C ASP A 7 4.94 -33.39 -11.86
N LYS A 8 5.82 -33.89 -10.99
CA LYS A 8 6.39 -33.15 -9.86
C LYS A 8 7.10 -31.85 -10.30
N THR A 9 7.65 -31.82 -11.50
CA THR A 9 8.33 -30.66 -12.09
C THR A 9 7.34 -29.60 -12.53
N ALA A 10 6.21 -30.00 -13.13
CA ALA A 10 5.12 -29.08 -13.49
C ALA A 10 4.48 -28.50 -12.23
N LYS A 11 4.23 -29.32 -11.20
CA LYS A 11 3.72 -28.86 -9.90
C LYS A 11 4.68 -27.91 -9.19
N ALA A 12 5.99 -28.16 -9.23
CA ALA A 12 7.00 -27.27 -8.66
C ALA A 12 7.10 -25.93 -9.40
N LYS A 13 7.02 -25.92 -10.74
CA LYS A 13 6.98 -24.68 -11.53
C LYS A 13 5.70 -23.88 -11.26
N ILE A 14 4.54 -24.53 -11.18
CA ILE A 14 3.28 -23.86 -10.83
C ILE A 14 3.35 -23.28 -9.42
N LEU A 15 3.87 -24.03 -8.44
CA LEU A 15 4.04 -23.55 -7.07
C LEU A 15 5.02 -22.36 -7.00
N TYR A 16 6.13 -22.39 -7.74
CA TYR A 16 7.08 -21.27 -7.82
C TYR A 16 6.42 -20.04 -8.45
N ILE A 17 5.70 -20.21 -9.58
CA ILE A 17 4.99 -19.11 -10.23
C ILE A 17 3.89 -18.57 -9.32
N GLN A 18 3.12 -19.42 -8.63
CA GLN A 18 2.14 -18.99 -7.64
C GLN A 18 2.82 -18.27 -6.46
N THR A 19 3.97 -18.75 -5.97
CA THR A 19 4.71 -18.08 -4.89
C THR A 19 5.23 -16.71 -5.35
N VAL A 20 5.69 -16.57 -6.59
CA VAL A 20 6.17 -15.31 -7.16
C VAL A 20 5.01 -14.35 -7.46
N ILE A 21 3.88 -14.84 -7.98
CA ILE A 21 2.69 -14.04 -8.28
C ILE A 21 1.96 -13.65 -7.00
N SER A 22 1.79 -14.58 -6.04
CA SER A 22 1.25 -14.29 -4.71
C SER A 22 2.23 -13.50 -3.83
N GLY A 23 3.52 -13.51 -4.17
CA GLY A 23 4.57 -12.72 -3.53
C GLY A 23 4.78 -11.34 -4.16
N ALA A 24 4.11 -11.02 -5.27
CA ALA A 24 4.05 -9.67 -5.80
C ALA A 24 3.12 -8.84 -4.91
N ARG A 25 3.70 -8.34 -3.82
CA ARG A 25 3.02 -7.44 -2.88
C ARG A 25 2.73 -6.13 -3.59
N MET A 26 1.45 -5.73 -3.59
CA MET A 26 1.02 -4.44 -4.15
C MET A 26 1.82 -3.31 -3.48
N PHE A 27 2.39 -2.42 -4.29
CA PHE A 27 3.13 -1.25 -3.83
C PHE A 27 2.18 -0.07 -3.66
N VAL A 28 2.30 0.66 -2.55
CA VAL A 28 1.57 1.90 -2.27
C VAL A 28 2.54 2.94 -1.71
N GLU A 29 2.72 4.05 -2.42
CA GLU A 29 3.50 5.19 -1.94
C GLU A 29 2.68 6.46 -1.95
N LEU A 30 2.55 7.07 -0.77
CA LEU A 30 1.96 8.38 -0.61
C LEU A 30 3.05 9.45 -0.69
N VAL A 31 2.97 10.26 -1.74
CA VAL A 31 3.68 11.53 -1.83
C VAL A 31 2.80 12.60 -1.20
N TYR A 32 3.29 13.28 -0.17
CA TYR A 32 2.56 14.36 0.49
C TYR A 32 3.33 15.68 0.40
N ASP A 33 2.59 16.79 0.34
CA ASP A 33 3.16 18.12 0.34
C ASP A 33 3.74 18.42 1.72
N LYS A 34 5.06 18.46 1.81
CA LYS A 34 5.78 18.62 3.08
C LYS A 34 5.47 19.95 3.78
N ARG A 35 4.98 20.96 3.06
CA ARG A 35 4.61 22.26 3.62
C ARG A 35 3.36 22.18 4.50
N ASN A 36 2.51 21.17 4.27
CA ASN A 36 1.28 20.99 5.05
C ASN A 36 1.56 20.47 6.47
N VAL A 37 2.76 19.94 6.71
CA VAL A 37 3.20 19.41 8.01
C VAL A 37 4.47 20.11 8.49
N GLU A 38 4.76 21.29 7.96
CA GLU A 38 5.91 22.08 8.39
C GLU A 38 5.71 22.49 9.85
N GLY A 39 6.70 22.19 10.70
CA GLY A 39 6.63 22.43 12.13
C GLY A 39 6.07 21.28 12.98
N LEU A 40 5.62 20.18 12.34
CA LEU A 40 5.24 18.94 13.04
C LEU A 40 6.44 17.97 13.05
N GLU A 41 7.03 17.75 14.21
CA GLU A 41 8.11 16.78 14.37
C GLU A 41 7.58 15.35 14.21
N GLY A 42 8.34 14.48 13.53
CA GLY A 42 7.92 13.08 13.30
C GLY A 42 6.74 12.88 12.34
N ALA A 43 6.34 13.91 11.58
CA ALA A 43 5.19 13.84 10.67
C ALA A 43 5.27 12.67 9.67
N SER A 44 6.47 12.31 9.19
CA SER A 44 6.64 11.23 8.22
C SER A 44 6.28 9.88 8.84
N GLU A 45 6.73 9.65 10.06
CA GLU A 45 6.50 8.43 10.83
C GLU A 45 5.02 8.29 11.20
N ILE A 46 4.38 9.39 11.61
CA ILE A 46 2.95 9.43 11.93
C ILE A 46 2.10 9.10 10.69
N ILE A 47 2.37 9.75 9.56
CA ILE A 47 1.66 9.50 8.29
C ILE A 47 1.90 8.06 7.82
N LEU A 48 3.15 7.57 7.90
CA LEU A 48 3.47 6.21 7.51
C LEU A 48 2.72 5.19 8.36
N ALA A 49 2.65 5.39 9.69
CA ALA A 49 1.97 4.49 10.59
C ALA A 49 0.46 4.40 10.29
N GLU A 50 -0.22 5.54 10.13
CA GLU A 50 -1.65 5.56 9.85
C GLU A 50 -1.97 5.02 8.44
N LEU A 51 -1.18 5.41 7.43
CA LEU A 51 -1.33 4.88 6.07
C LEU A 51 -1.14 3.36 6.06
N THR A 52 -0.10 2.85 6.74
CA THR A 52 0.17 1.40 6.82
C THR A 52 -1.00 0.66 7.44
N LYS A 53 -1.51 1.15 8.57
CA LYS A 53 -2.65 0.58 9.27
C LYS A 53 -3.88 0.45 8.37
N ARG A 54 -4.27 1.53 7.66
CA ARG A 54 -5.46 1.51 6.79
C ARG A 54 -5.25 0.72 5.50
N VAL A 55 -4.08 0.82 4.87
CA VAL A 55 -3.77 0.03 3.68
C VAL A 55 -3.81 -1.46 4.01
N HIS A 56 -3.22 -1.90 5.13
CA HIS A 56 -3.19 -3.31 5.51
C HIS A 56 -4.56 -3.87 5.95
N GLN A 57 -5.53 -3.03 6.32
CA GLN A 57 -6.92 -3.48 6.51
C GLN A 57 -7.57 -3.95 5.20
N ILE A 58 -7.18 -3.36 4.06
CA ILE A 58 -7.74 -3.67 2.74
C ILE A 58 -6.83 -4.66 1.98
N PHE A 59 -5.51 -4.47 2.10
CA PHE A 59 -4.47 -5.20 1.39
C PHE A 59 -3.35 -5.60 2.38
N PRO A 60 -3.54 -6.71 3.14
CA PRO A 60 -2.67 -7.07 4.26
C PRO A 60 -1.19 -7.23 3.93
N ASP A 61 -0.89 -7.61 2.70
CA ASP A 61 0.48 -7.87 2.26
C ASP A 61 1.10 -6.68 1.50
N ALA A 62 0.43 -5.54 1.38
CA ALA A 62 0.93 -4.41 0.59
C ALA A 62 2.21 -3.82 1.18
N GLU A 63 3.12 -3.40 0.31
CA GLU A 63 4.27 -2.59 0.71
C GLU A 63 3.86 -1.11 0.73
N VAL A 64 4.06 -0.45 1.87
CA VAL A 64 3.63 0.93 2.10
C VAL A 64 4.85 1.84 2.32
N ARG A 65 4.87 2.98 1.63
CA ARG A 65 5.89 4.01 1.78
C ARG A 65 5.27 5.41 1.79
N VAL A 66 6.00 6.36 2.34
CA VAL A 66 5.65 7.78 2.27
C VAL A 66 6.85 8.58 1.78
N LYS A 67 6.59 9.70 1.09
CA LYS A 67 7.63 10.58 0.59
C LYS A 67 7.24 12.06 0.71
N PRO A 68 7.97 12.87 1.50
CA PRO A 68 7.74 14.31 1.54
C PRO A 68 8.25 14.97 0.25
N MET A 69 7.36 15.62 -0.51
CA MET A 69 7.69 16.35 -1.75
C MET A 69 6.92 17.69 -1.82
N GLN A 70 7.00 18.37 -2.97
CA GLN A 70 6.05 19.42 -3.32
C GLN A 70 4.87 18.79 -4.08
N GLY A 71 3.65 19.01 -3.59
CA GLY A 71 2.43 18.40 -4.11
C GLY A 71 2.08 17.03 -3.51
N ASN A 72 0.85 16.59 -3.77
CA ASN A 72 0.29 15.32 -3.29
C ASN A 72 0.13 14.33 -4.46
N ALA A 73 0.48 13.07 -4.26
CA ALA A 73 0.23 12.00 -5.21
C ALA A 73 0.16 10.63 -4.51
N LEU A 74 -0.62 9.72 -5.09
CA LEU A 74 -0.63 8.30 -4.71
C LEU A 74 -0.05 7.47 -5.86
N ASN A 75 1.08 6.82 -5.63
CA ASN A 75 1.75 5.93 -6.56
C ASN A 75 1.46 4.48 -6.17
N SER A 76 1.07 3.64 -7.13
CA SER A 76 0.79 2.23 -6.87
C SER A 76 0.77 1.43 -8.17
N ASP A 77 1.11 0.14 -8.10
CA ASP A 77 0.92 -0.85 -9.16
C ASP A 77 -0.47 -1.54 -9.10
N ALA A 78 -1.39 -1.00 -8.28
CA ALA A 78 -2.76 -1.44 -8.15
C ALA A 78 -3.54 -1.42 -9.47
N SER A 79 -4.48 -2.37 -9.59
CA SER A 79 -5.53 -2.33 -10.61
C SER A 79 -6.36 -1.04 -10.49
N LYS A 80 -7.08 -0.65 -11.56
CA LYS A 80 -7.94 0.55 -11.53
C LYS A 80 -8.94 0.51 -10.36
N SER A 81 -9.60 -0.64 -10.15
CA SER A 81 -10.58 -0.81 -9.07
C SER A 81 -9.95 -0.77 -7.68
N ASP A 82 -8.73 -1.28 -7.52
CA ASP A 82 -8.03 -1.24 -6.24
C ASP A 82 -7.51 0.16 -5.94
N ARG A 83 -7.06 0.88 -6.97
CA ARG A 83 -6.68 2.30 -6.86
C ARG A 83 -7.87 3.17 -6.43
N GLU A 84 -9.08 2.91 -6.92
CA GLU A 84 -10.29 3.60 -6.45
C GLU A 84 -10.58 3.33 -4.96
N LYS A 85 -10.36 2.10 -4.47
CA LYS A 85 -10.48 1.80 -3.03
C LYS A 85 -9.42 2.55 -2.23
N LEU A 86 -8.17 2.58 -2.70
CA LEU A 86 -7.08 3.30 -2.04
C LEU A 86 -7.36 4.80 -1.97
N ASN A 87 -7.86 5.41 -3.04
CA ASN A 87 -8.19 6.84 -3.05
C ASN A 87 -9.31 7.18 -2.07
N ARG A 88 -10.39 6.38 -2.02
CA ARG A 88 -11.48 6.60 -1.04
C ARG A 88 -10.98 6.49 0.40
N MET A 89 -10.19 5.46 0.70
CA MET A 89 -9.58 5.30 2.02
C MET A 89 -8.66 6.47 2.37
N LEU A 90 -7.88 6.96 1.40
CA LEU A 90 -6.96 8.08 1.59
C LEU A 90 -7.71 9.40 1.85
N GLU A 91 -8.84 9.62 1.15
CA GLU A 91 -9.74 10.75 1.40
C GLU A 91 -10.26 10.71 2.85
N GLU A 92 -10.83 9.58 3.28
CA GLU A 92 -11.30 9.37 4.66
C GLU A 92 -10.17 9.57 5.69
N MET A 93 -8.96 9.11 5.37
CA MET A 93 -7.79 9.29 6.23
C MET A 93 -7.47 10.76 6.45
N PHE A 94 -7.47 11.59 5.40
CA PHE A 94 -7.14 13.00 5.55
C PHE A 94 -8.30 13.85 6.10
N GLU A 95 -9.55 13.44 5.91
CA GLU A 95 -10.70 14.04 6.61
C GLU A 95 -10.59 13.90 8.14
N GLU A 96 -9.96 12.83 8.62
CA GLU A 96 -9.73 12.56 10.04
C GLU A 96 -8.35 13.04 10.54
N SER A 97 -7.60 13.82 9.75
CA SER A 97 -6.21 14.19 10.09
C SER A 97 -6.07 14.93 11.41
N ASP A 98 -7.07 15.71 11.82
CA ASP A 98 -7.08 16.40 13.13
C ASP A 98 -7.00 15.43 14.33
N ILE A 99 -7.32 14.15 14.14
CA ILE A 99 -7.37 13.12 15.20
C ILE A 99 -6.05 12.36 15.30
N TRP A 100 -5.37 12.11 14.18
CA TRP A 100 -4.20 11.22 14.13
C TRP A 100 -2.89 11.91 13.74
N LEU A 101 -2.95 13.10 13.12
CA LEU A 101 -1.78 13.87 12.68
C LEU A 101 -1.40 14.92 13.75
N VAL A 102 -1.17 14.44 14.96
CA VAL A 102 -0.81 15.27 16.12
C VAL A 102 0.56 14.87 16.65
N GLU A 103 1.30 15.83 17.21
CA GLU A 103 2.47 15.57 18.04
C GLU A 103 2.02 14.86 19.33
N ASP A 104 2.76 13.83 19.75
CA ASP A 104 2.57 13.16 21.04
C ASP A 104 2.99 14.05 22.22
#